data_AF-A0A832ZN31-F1
#
_entry.id   AF-A0A832ZN31-F1
#
_cell.length_a   1.000
_cell.length_b   1.000
_cell.length_c   1.000
_cell.angle_alpha   90.00
_cell.angle_beta   90.00
_cell.angle_gamma   90.00
#
_symmetry.space_group_name_H-M   'P 1'
#
loop_
_entity.id
_entity.type
_entity.pdbx_description
1 polymer ?
#
loop_
_entity_poly.entity_id
_entity_poly.type
_entity_poly.pdbx_seq_one_letter_code
_entity_poly.pdbx_strand_id
1 'polypeptide(L)'
;MFKPEEMVKIELISLNRYKDRLLTYLHEEGVVEIRELDVEIAQKDVPNEFYRKATSYSIGISRLVEFLKAYKEEKKGGIKEFFFPPMKSRRKYKYRSIEDLIRDVEKFLEKVEPQIRRLESEISSINTEIERIKSDIAVLELLSALNIDVSYLRPTKKVEIVVGFVDRDKYPSLIEELTKTLEGRVAHVPKEFKTRYLAV
;
A
#
# COMPACT_ATOMS: atom_id res chain seq x y z
N MET A 1 37.15 2.52 -19.67
CA MET A 1 36.46 2.43 -18.36
C MET A 1 36.38 0.97 -17.87
N PHE A 2 37.48 0.20 -17.93
CA PHE A 2 37.47 -1.27 -17.71
C PHE A 2 38.27 -1.73 -16.48
N LYS A 3 38.77 -0.80 -15.66
CA LYS A 3 39.42 -1.09 -14.39
C LYS A 3 38.86 -0.16 -13.32
N PRO A 4 38.71 -0.61 -12.07
CA PRO A 4 38.35 0.27 -10.96
C PRO A 4 39.39 1.39 -10.82
N GLU A 5 38.93 2.58 -10.41
CA GLU A 5 39.80 3.69 -10.01
C GLU A 5 40.65 3.28 -8.81
N GLU A 6 41.88 3.81 -8.73
CA GLU A 6 42.79 3.52 -7.62
C GLU A 6 42.24 4.15 -6.32
N MET A 7 42.01 3.32 -5.31
CA MET A 7 41.56 3.78 -4.00
C MET A 7 42.73 3.88 -3.03
N VAL A 8 42.79 4.96 -2.27
CA VAL A 8 43.80 5.17 -1.22
C VAL A 8 43.16 4.97 0.15
N LYS A 9 43.77 4.16 1.00
CA LYS A 9 43.35 4.00 2.41
C LYS A 9 43.85 5.20 3.22
N ILE A 10 42.94 5.86 3.92
CA ILE A 10 43.24 6.99 4.82
C ILE A 10 42.82 6.60 6.23
N GLU A 11 43.71 6.77 7.21
CA GLU A 11 43.41 6.60 8.63
C GLU A 11 43.42 7.98 9.31
N LEU A 12 42.33 8.32 10.00
CA LEU A 12 42.11 9.63 10.62
C LEU A 12 41.93 9.48 12.13
N ILE A 13 42.76 10.17 12.90
CA ILE A 13 42.62 10.28 14.36
C ILE A 13 42.17 11.71 14.67
N SER A 14 41.01 11.87 15.31
CA SER A 14 40.50 13.18 15.71
C SER A 14 40.05 13.20 17.16
N LEU A 15 39.89 14.41 17.71
CA LEU A 15 39.20 14.59 18.99
C LEU A 15 37.71 14.23 18.83
N ASN A 16 37.11 13.65 19.87
CA ASN A 16 35.70 13.22 19.83
C ASN A 16 34.74 14.37 19.47
N ARG A 17 35.02 15.59 19.93
CA ARG A 17 34.24 16.80 19.60
C ARG A 17 34.15 17.13 18.10
N TYR A 18 35.06 16.60 17.29
CA TYR A 18 35.06 16.81 15.83
C TYR A 18 34.51 15.62 15.06
N LYS A 19 34.17 14.50 15.73
CA LYS A 19 33.69 13.26 15.10
C LYS A 19 32.53 13.56 14.14
N ASP A 20 31.45 14.13 14.66
CA ASP A 20 30.24 14.39 13.87
C ASP A 20 30.48 15.37 12.71
N ARG A 21 31.27 16.42 12.94
CA ARG A 21 31.58 17.42 11.92
C ARG A 21 32.43 16.85 10.79
N LEU A 22 33.43 16.04 11.11
CA LEU A 22 34.30 15.38 10.14
C LEU A 22 33.52 14.33 9.34
N LEU A 23 32.74 13.49 10.01
CA LEU A 23 31.89 12.49 9.36
C LEU A 23 30.87 13.16 8.42
N THR A 24 30.22 14.22 8.87
CA THR A 24 29.28 14.99 8.05
C THR A 24 29.97 15.55 6.81
N TYR A 25 31.10 16.23 6.96
CA TYR A 25 31.81 16.84 5.83
C TYR A 25 32.26 15.79 4.81
N LEU A 26 32.87 14.71 5.26
CA LEU A 26 33.33 13.62 4.40
C LEU A 26 32.18 12.93 3.68
N HIS A 27 31.05 12.75 4.36
CA HIS A 27 29.83 12.19 3.78
C HIS A 27 29.18 13.14 2.76
N GLU A 28 29.14 14.44 3.02
CA GLU A 28 28.60 15.46 2.10
C GLU A 28 29.42 15.59 0.81
N GLU A 29 30.75 15.50 0.90
CA GLU A 29 31.64 15.52 -0.27
C GLU A 29 31.55 14.21 -1.09
N GLY A 30 31.20 13.09 -0.44
CA GLY A 30 30.97 11.80 -1.10
C GLY A 30 32.22 11.18 -1.76
N VAL A 31 33.40 11.60 -1.31
CA VAL A 31 34.71 11.20 -1.87
C VAL A 31 35.37 10.05 -1.10
N VAL A 32 34.79 9.60 0.01
CA VAL A 32 35.35 8.54 0.85
C VAL A 32 34.30 7.49 1.23
N GLU A 33 34.76 6.25 1.36
CA GLU A 33 34.02 5.18 2.04
C GLU A 33 34.44 5.19 3.52
N ILE A 34 33.48 5.48 4.42
CA ILE A 34 33.74 5.56 5.86
C ILE A 34 33.59 4.17 6.48
N ARG A 35 34.63 3.69 7.17
CA ARG A 35 34.59 2.46 7.97
C ARG A 35 34.97 2.77 9.41
N GLU A 36 34.09 2.44 10.35
CA GLU A 36 34.40 2.54 11.78
C GLU A 36 35.21 1.29 12.18
N LEU A 37 36.36 1.49 12.82
CA LEU A 37 37.16 0.39 13.36
C LEU A 37 36.69 0.15 14.79
N ASP A 38 36.20 -1.05 15.09
CA ASP A 38 35.89 -1.47 16.45
C ASP A 38 37.19 -1.54 17.26
N VAL A 39 37.45 -0.51 18.05
CA VAL A 39 38.52 -0.51 19.04
C VAL A 39 37.88 -0.92 20.37
N GLU A 40 38.30 -2.03 20.96
CA GLU A 40 37.72 -2.61 22.19
C GLU A 40 37.64 -1.64 23.40
N ILE A 41 38.38 -0.52 23.34
CA ILE A 41 38.50 0.49 24.40
C ILE A 41 37.49 1.65 24.20
N ALA A 42 36.91 1.81 23.02
CA ALA A 42 35.95 2.88 22.75
C ALA A 42 34.55 2.46 23.20
N GLN A 43 34.03 3.11 24.25
CA GLN A 43 32.66 2.94 24.73
C GLN A 43 31.68 2.99 23.55
N LYS A 44 30.87 1.95 23.38
CA LYS A 44 29.66 2.00 22.57
C LYS A 44 28.77 3.08 23.16
N ASP A 45 28.72 4.24 22.49
CA ASP A 45 27.81 5.32 22.85
C ASP A 45 26.38 4.76 22.92
N VAL A 46 25.75 5.03 24.07
CA VAL A 46 24.40 4.62 24.48
C VAL A 46 23.39 4.89 23.35
N PRO A 47 22.32 4.09 23.16
CA PRO A 47 21.34 4.32 22.10
C PRO A 47 20.73 5.72 22.22
N ASN A 48 21.25 6.63 21.42
CA ASN A 48 20.89 8.03 21.48
C ASN A 48 19.41 8.16 21.04
N GLU A 49 18.59 8.82 21.88
CA GLU A 49 17.15 9.02 21.68
C GLU A 49 16.82 9.57 20.28
N PHE A 50 17.75 10.37 19.74
CA PHE A 50 17.67 10.93 18.40
C PHE A 50 17.67 9.86 17.29
N TYR A 51 18.39 8.75 17.43
CA TYR A 51 18.36 7.64 16.46
C TYR A 51 17.01 6.92 16.45
N ARG A 52 16.41 6.73 17.63
CA ARG A 52 15.06 6.13 17.71
C ARG A 52 14.04 7.04 17.05
N LYS A 53 14.06 8.34 17.36
CA LYS A 53 13.18 9.34 16.72
C LYS A 53 13.37 9.38 15.21
N ALA A 54 14.61 9.45 14.73
CA ALA A 54 14.91 9.46 13.30
C ALA A 54 14.38 8.19 12.60
N THR A 55 14.55 7.01 13.22
CA THR A 55 14.03 5.75 12.71
C THR A 55 12.49 5.78 12.63
N SER A 56 11.83 6.19 13.72
CA SER A 56 10.37 6.32 13.75
C SER A 56 9.83 7.28 12.70
N TYR A 57 10.45 8.45 12.52
CA TYR A 57 10.04 9.39 11.48
C TYR A 57 10.31 8.86 10.07
N SER A 58 11.42 8.16 9.85
CA SER A 58 11.72 7.54 8.55
C SER A 58 10.64 6.53 8.17
N ILE A 59 10.19 5.71 9.12
CA ILE A 59 9.08 4.75 8.91
C ILE A 59 7.79 5.51 8.61
N GLY A 60 7.45 6.52 9.41
CA GLY A 60 6.25 7.34 9.21
C GLY A 60 6.20 8.00 7.84
N ILE A 61 7.29 8.66 7.42
CA ILE A 61 7.41 9.30 6.11
C ILE A 61 7.30 8.25 4.99
N SER A 62 7.94 7.09 5.14
CA SER A 62 7.87 6.02 4.13
C SER A 62 6.43 5.56 3.90
N ARG A 63 5.65 5.35 4.98
CA ARG A 63 4.23 5.01 4.89
C ARG A 63 3.41 6.09 4.17
N LEU A 64 3.64 7.37 4.50
CA LEU A 64 2.95 8.47 3.83
C LEU A 64 3.28 8.52 2.33
N VAL A 65 4.55 8.29 1.97
CA VAL A 65 5.00 8.23 0.57
C VAL A 65 4.38 7.04 -0.17
N GLU A 66 4.31 5.86 0.46
CA GLU A 66 3.68 4.67 -0.12
C GLU A 66 2.19 4.91 -0.39
N PHE A 67 1.47 5.49 0.56
CA PHE A 67 0.07 5.87 0.37
C PHE A 67 -0.09 6.81 -0.83
N LEU A 68 0.70 7.89 -0.89
CA LEU A 68 0.62 8.85 -2.00
C LEU A 68 1.04 8.24 -3.35
N LYS A 69 1.96 7.29 -3.34
CA LYS A 69 2.43 6.61 -4.55
C LYS A 69 1.32 5.79 -5.22
N ALA A 70 0.40 5.22 -4.44
CA ALA A 70 -0.75 4.47 -4.96
C ALA A 70 -1.69 5.34 -5.83
N TYR A 71 -1.71 6.66 -5.59
CA TYR A 71 -2.55 7.62 -6.32
C TYR A 71 -1.77 8.51 -7.27
N LYS A 72 -0.46 8.29 -7.39
CA LYS A 72 0.37 9.08 -8.29
C LYS A 72 0.16 8.59 -9.72
N GLU A 73 -0.23 9.49 -10.61
CA GLU A 73 -0.27 9.19 -12.04
C GLU A 73 1.10 8.67 -12.51
N GLU A 74 1.10 7.54 -13.21
CA GLU A 74 2.31 7.05 -13.85
C GLU A 74 2.81 8.11 -14.82
N LYS A 75 4.07 8.52 -14.66
CA LYS A 75 4.72 9.34 -15.66
C LYS A 75 4.73 8.54 -16.95
N LYS A 76 4.03 9.04 -17.98
CA LYS A 76 4.08 8.51 -19.35
C LYS A 76 5.47 8.75 -19.94
N GLY A 77 6.45 7.98 -19.49
CA GLY A 77 7.81 8.00 -19.99
C GLY A 77 7.94 7.00 -21.13
N GLY A 78 8.10 7.49 -22.35
CA GLY A 78 8.45 6.63 -23.48
C GLY A 78 9.81 5.94 -23.26
N ILE A 79 10.18 5.05 -24.20
CA ILE A 79 11.46 4.29 -24.21
C ILE A 79 12.69 5.17 -23.88
N LYS A 80 12.64 6.45 -24.27
CA LYS A 80 13.70 7.45 -24.00
C LYS A 80 13.90 7.76 -22.51
N GLU A 81 12.85 7.78 -21.69
CA GLU A 81 12.94 7.98 -20.23
C GLU A 81 13.40 6.72 -19.49
N PHE A 82 13.21 5.53 -20.08
CA PHE A 82 13.73 4.28 -19.52
C PHE A 82 15.26 4.18 -19.65
N PHE A 83 15.81 4.57 -20.81
CA PHE A 83 17.25 4.59 -21.03
C PHE A 83 17.95 5.84 -20.45
N PHE A 84 17.24 6.97 -20.39
CA PHE A 84 17.76 8.23 -19.85
C PHE A 84 16.77 8.83 -18.85
N PRO A 85 16.67 8.26 -17.63
CA PRO A 85 15.80 8.82 -16.61
C PRO A 85 16.25 10.26 -16.33
N PRO A 86 15.33 11.23 -16.28
CA PRO A 86 15.67 12.61 -15.98
C PRO A 86 16.32 12.64 -14.59
N MET A 87 17.61 13.01 -14.55
CA MET A 87 18.33 13.15 -13.29
C MET A 87 17.59 14.18 -12.45
N LYS A 88 16.99 13.73 -11.34
CA LYS A 88 16.44 14.66 -10.36
C LYS A 88 17.57 15.59 -9.92
N SER A 89 17.31 16.90 -9.95
CA SER A 89 18.28 17.87 -9.46
C SER A 89 18.64 17.53 -8.02
N ARG A 90 19.93 17.24 -7.79
CA ARG A 90 20.44 17.00 -6.45
C ARG A 90 20.26 18.30 -5.67
N ARG A 91 19.36 18.31 -4.70
CA ARG A 91 19.28 19.43 -3.75
C ARG A 91 20.47 19.31 -2.82
N LYS A 92 21.30 20.35 -2.76
CA LYS A 92 22.35 20.44 -1.74
C LYS A 92 21.67 20.61 -0.38
N TYR A 93 21.76 19.59 0.47
CA TYR A 93 21.37 19.68 1.86
C TYR A 93 22.64 19.95 2.67
N LYS A 94 22.63 20.99 3.50
CA LYS A 94 23.71 21.24 4.47
C LYS A 94 23.22 20.75 5.81
N TYR A 95 23.81 19.69 6.31
CA TYR A 95 23.52 19.20 7.65
C TYR A 95 23.98 20.23 8.69
N ARG A 96 23.10 20.54 9.65
CA ARG A 96 23.39 21.49 10.74
C ARG A 96 23.66 20.73 12.04
N SER A 97 22.64 20.05 12.54
CA SER A 97 22.69 19.15 13.68
C SER A 97 21.56 18.14 13.62
N ILE A 98 21.62 17.10 14.45
CA ILE A 98 20.57 16.08 14.52
C ILE A 98 19.28 16.65 15.15
N GLU A 99 19.40 17.57 16.10
CA GLU A 99 18.28 18.24 16.76
C GLU A 99 17.52 19.15 15.79
N ASP A 100 18.25 19.94 14.98
CA ASP A 100 17.65 20.80 13.97
C ASP A 100 16.92 19.96 12.91
N LEU A 101 17.54 18.86 12.47
CA LEU A 101 16.93 17.93 11.52
C LEU A 101 15.64 17.33 12.06
N ILE A 102 15.64 16.86 13.31
CA ILE A 102 14.45 16.28 13.95
C ILE A 102 13.34 17.32 14.05
N ARG A 103 13.66 18.54 14.50
CA ARG A 103 12.68 19.61 14.63
C ARG A 103 12.07 20.03 13.29
N ASP A 104 12.87 20.05 12.24
CA ASP A 104 12.39 20.36 10.89
C ASP A 104 11.45 19.26 10.36
N VAL A 105 11.78 17.99 10.63
CA VAL A 105 10.94 16.84 10.27
C VAL A 105 9.63 16.85 11.06
N GLU A 106 9.66 17.10 12.37
CA GLU A 106 8.46 17.21 13.21
C GLU A 106 7.50 18.27 12.68
N LYS A 107 8.00 19.49 12.42
CA LYS A 107 7.19 20.58 11.84
C LYS A 107 6.60 20.25 10.48
N PHE A 108 7.32 19.46 9.68
CA PHE A 108 6.83 19.00 8.39
C PHE A 108 5.70 17.97 8.57
N LEU A 109 5.90 16.98 9.44
CA LEU A 109 4.91 15.94 9.73
C LEU A 109 3.65 16.50 10.38
N GLU A 110 3.75 17.45 11.30
CA GLU A 110 2.60 18.14 11.92
C GLU A 110 1.64 18.76 10.89
N LYS A 111 2.17 19.20 9.74
CA LYS A 111 1.36 19.81 8.68
C LYS A 111 0.82 18.78 7.70
N VAL A 112 1.68 17.85 7.28
CA VAL A 112 1.38 16.95 6.16
C VAL A 112 0.60 15.72 6.61
N GLU A 113 0.92 15.15 7.77
CA GLU A 113 0.29 13.93 8.26
C GLU A 113 -1.24 14.08 8.46
N PRO A 114 -1.76 15.17 9.07
CA PRO A 114 -3.20 15.35 9.20
C PRO A 114 -3.92 15.48 7.86
N GLN A 115 -3.28 16.12 6.86
CA GLN A 115 -3.86 16.27 5.53
C GLN A 115 -3.97 14.91 4.83
N ILE A 116 -2.92 14.11 4.88
CA ILE A 116 -2.91 12.77 4.27
C ILE A 116 -3.92 11.85 4.97
N ARG A 117 -3.99 11.87 6.31
CA ARG A 117 -4.95 11.06 7.07
C ARG A 117 -6.41 11.42 6.75
N ARG A 118 -6.72 12.70 6.53
CA ARG A 118 -8.06 13.12 6.09
C ARG A 118 -8.41 12.54 4.73
N LEU A 119 -7.50 12.63 3.76
CA LEU A 119 -7.68 12.05 2.43
C LEU A 119 -7.84 10.52 2.48
N GLU A 120 -7.04 9.84 3.29
CA GLU A 120 -7.14 8.38 3.50
C GLU A 120 -8.54 8.01 4.03
N SER A 121 -9.06 8.77 4.99
CA SER A 121 -10.40 8.56 5.54
C SER A 121 -11.51 8.81 4.50
N GLU A 122 -11.41 9.89 3.72
CA GLU A 122 -12.38 10.23 2.68
C GLU A 122 -12.44 9.16 1.58
N ILE A 123 -11.27 8.71 1.12
CA ILE A 123 -11.16 7.64 0.13
C ILE A 123 -11.78 6.34 0.66
N SER A 124 -11.51 6.00 1.93
CA SER A 124 -12.11 4.83 2.57
C SER A 124 -13.65 4.90 2.63
N SER A 125 -14.20 6.07 2.99
CA SER A 125 -15.66 6.26 3.01
C SER A 125 -16.28 6.15 1.62
N ILE A 126 -15.66 6.76 0.61
CA ILE A 126 -16.14 6.71 -0.77
C ILE A 126 -16.10 5.28 -1.30
N ASN A 127 -15.02 4.53 -1.05
CA ASN A 127 -14.93 3.13 -1.45
C ASN A 127 -16.01 2.26 -0.79
N THR A 128 -16.27 2.49 0.49
CA THR A 128 -17.35 1.78 1.21
C THR A 128 -18.71 2.08 0.60
N GLU A 129 -18.97 3.33 0.25
CA GLU A 129 -20.22 3.73 -0.40
C GLU A 129 -20.35 3.14 -1.82
N ILE A 130 -19.26 3.10 -2.59
CA ILE A 130 -19.22 2.44 -3.91
C ILE A 130 -19.57 0.96 -3.78
N GLU A 131 -19.00 0.23 -2.83
CA GLU A 131 -19.29 -1.19 -2.64
C GLU A 131 -20.74 -1.44 -2.19
N ARG A 132 -21.31 -0.55 -1.36
CA ARG A 132 -22.74 -0.59 -1.02
C ARG A 132 -23.60 -0.40 -2.27
N ILE A 133 -23.34 0.64 -3.06
CA ILE A 133 -24.11 0.93 -4.28
C ILE A 133 -24.00 -0.22 -5.30
N LYS A 134 -22.82 -0.82 -5.47
CA LYS A 134 -22.64 -2.01 -6.32
C LYS A 134 -23.49 -3.18 -5.84
N SER A 135 -23.56 -3.39 -4.52
CA SER A 135 -24.39 -4.45 -3.92
C SER A 135 -25.87 -4.20 -4.18
N ASP A 136 -26.33 -2.96 -4.00
CA ASP A 136 -27.72 -2.55 -4.29
C ASP A 136 -28.06 -2.74 -5.78
N ILE A 137 -27.16 -2.33 -6.69
CA ILE A 137 -27.31 -2.55 -8.13
C ILE A 137 -27.44 -4.05 -8.43
N ALA A 138 -26.62 -4.90 -7.83
CA ALA A 138 -26.69 -6.36 -8.05
C ALA A 138 -28.04 -6.95 -7.59
N VAL A 139 -28.59 -6.47 -6.47
CA VAL A 139 -29.93 -6.87 -5.99
C VAL A 139 -31.02 -6.37 -6.94
N LEU A 140 -30.94 -5.13 -7.41
CA LEU A 140 -31.92 -4.58 -8.36
C LEU A 140 -31.86 -5.28 -9.72
N GLU A 141 -30.67 -5.64 -10.21
CA GLU A 141 -30.51 -6.46 -11.41
C GLU A 141 -31.16 -7.84 -11.23
N LEU A 142 -31.00 -8.47 -10.06
CA LEU A 142 -31.66 -9.75 -9.72
C LEU A 142 -33.18 -9.64 -9.82
N LEU A 143 -33.76 -8.63 -9.16
CA LEU A 143 -35.20 -8.42 -9.11
C LEU A 143 -35.77 -8.06 -10.49
N SER A 144 -35.06 -7.24 -11.26
CA SER A 144 -35.45 -6.88 -12.63
C SER A 144 -35.44 -8.10 -13.56
N ALA A 145 -34.46 -8.99 -13.42
CA ALA A 145 -34.38 -10.19 -14.24
C ALA A 145 -35.51 -11.20 -13.97
N LEU A 146 -36.02 -11.26 -12.73
CA LEU A 146 -37.10 -12.18 -12.36
C LEU A 146 -38.42 -11.80 -13.02
N ASN A 147 -38.73 -10.50 -13.14
CA ASN A 147 -40.02 -10.00 -13.66
C ASN A 147 -41.24 -10.71 -13.02
N ILE A 148 -41.13 -11.07 -11.74
CA ILE A 148 -42.15 -11.72 -10.91
C ILE A 148 -42.35 -10.85 -9.67
N ASP A 149 -43.57 -10.78 -9.16
CA ASP A 149 -43.86 -10.08 -7.91
C ASP A 149 -43.07 -10.73 -6.75
N VAL A 150 -42.33 -9.91 -6.00
CA VAL A 150 -41.46 -10.35 -4.89
C VAL A 150 -42.24 -11.10 -3.80
N SER A 151 -43.55 -10.90 -3.70
CA SER A 151 -44.43 -11.65 -2.81
C SER A 151 -44.43 -13.17 -3.08
N TYR A 152 -44.18 -13.60 -4.32
CA TYR A 152 -44.08 -15.02 -4.68
C TYR A 152 -42.76 -15.68 -4.24
N LEU A 153 -41.74 -14.89 -3.90
CA LEU A 153 -40.46 -15.40 -3.41
C LEU A 153 -40.46 -15.64 -1.89
N ARG A 154 -41.61 -15.46 -1.24
CA ARG A 154 -41.72 -15.69 0.21
C ARG A 154 -41.75 -17.18 0.52
N PRO A 155 -40.94 -17.65 1.48
CA PRO A 155 -41.03 -19.03 1.95
C PRO A 155 -42.42 -19.29 2.53
N THR A 156 -42.95 -20.47 2.26
CA THR A 156 -44.18 -20.99 2.87
C THR A 156 -43.82 -22.04 3.92
N LYS A 157 -44.78 -22.48 4.74
CA LYS A 157 -44.55 -23.48 5.80
C LYS A 157 -43.92 -24.80 5.31
N LYS A 158 -43.94 -25.08 4.01
CA LYS A 158 -43.47 -26.32 3.40
C LYS A 158 -42.42 -26.13 2.30
N VAL A 159 -42.16 -24.90 1.87
CA VAL A 159 -41.27 -24.61 0.73
C VAL A 159 -40.41 -23.40 1.07
N GLU A 160 -39.10 -23.58 1.00
CA GLU A 160 -38.11 -22.50 1.07
C GLU A 160 -37.73 -22.11 -0.36
N ILE A 161 -37.74 -20.80 -0.65
CA ILE A 161 -37.44 -20.26 -1.97
C ILE A 161 -36.16 -19.44 -1.82
N VAL A 162 -35.13 -19.80 -2.58
CA VAL A 162 -33.82 -19.15 -2.55
C VAL A 162 -33.49 -18.67 -3.96
N VAL A 163 -33.21 -17.37 -4.10
CA VAL A 163 -32.92 -16.78 -5.40
C VAL A 163 -31.51 -16.21 -5.40
N GLY A 164 -30.73 -16.52 -6.43
CA GLY A 164 -29.36 -16.03 -6.54
C GLY A 164 -28.73 -16.24 -7.91
N PHE A 165 -27.51 -15.74 -8.03
CA PHE A 165 -26.68 -15.93 -9.21
C PHE A 165 -25.68 -17.05 -8.98
N VAL A 166 -25.57 -17.95 -9.95
CA VAL A 166 -24.57 -19.00 -9.99
C VAL A 166 -23.78 -18.86 -11.28
N ASP A 167 -22.45 -18.96 -11.20
CA ASP A 167 -21.61 -18.99 -12.40
C ASP A 167 -21.98 -20.21 -13.26
N ARG A 168 -22.02 -20.04 -14.59
CA ARG A 168 -22.49 -21.08 -15.53
C ARG A 168 -21.81 -22.44 -15.31
N ASP A 169 -20.51 -22.41 -15.03
CA ASP A 169 -19.69 -23.61 -14.91
C ASP A 169 -19.96 -24.39 -13.62
N LYS A 170 -20.45 -23.70 -12.57
CA LYS A 170 -20.72 -24.29 -11.24
C LYS A 170 -22.17 -24.72 -11.06
N TYR A 171 -23.06 -24.25 -11.93
CA TYR A 171 -24.50 -24.53 -11.83
C TYR A 171 -24.84 -26.03 -11.88
N PRO A 172 -24.27 -26.85 -12.81
CA PRO A 172 -24.60 -28.27 -12.87
C PRO A 172 -24.23 -29.03 -11.59
N SER A 173 -23.02 -28.78 -11.07
CA SER A 173 -22.53 -29.43 -9.84
C SER A 173 -23.38 -29.07 -8.62
N LEU A 174 -23.82 -27.82 -8.52
CA LEU A 174 -24.69 -27.37 -7.44
C LEU A 174 -26.05 -28.09 -7.44
N ILE A 175 -26.70 -28.19 -8.61
CA ILE A 175 -28.00 -28.86 -8.73
C ILE A 175 -27.90 -30.35 -8.43
N GLU A 176 -26.82 -31.01 -8.87
CA GLU A 176 -26.58 -32.42 -8.57
C GLU A 176 -26.43 -32.67 -7.06
N GLU A 177 -25.64 -31.85 -6.37
CA GLU A 177 -25.43 -31.93 -4.92
C GLU A 177 -26.73 -31.66 -4.14
N LEU A 178 -27.49 -30.63 -4.53
CA LEU A 178 -28.78 -30.31 -3.91
C LEU A 178 -29.80 -31.43 -4.11
N THR A 179 -29.90 -31.98 -5.33
CA THR A 179 -30.83 -33.06 -5.65
C THR A 179 -30.52 -34.32 -4.83
N LYS A 180 -29.24 -34.63 -4.64
CA LYS A 180 -28.80 -35.77 -3.82
C LYS A 180 -29.10 -35.56 -2.34
N THR A 181 -28.82 -34.36 -1.83
CA THR A 181 -28.97 -34.03 -0.40
C THR A 181 -30.44 -33.94 0.02
N LEU A 182 -31.30 -33.43 -0.86
CA LEU A 182 -32.72 -33.22 -0.59
C LEU A 182 -33.61 -34.34 -1.18
N GLU A 183 -33.02 -35.47 -1.57
CA GLU A 183 -33.73 -36.66 -2.08
C GLU A 183 -34.71 -36.35 -3.22
N GLY A 184 -34.30 -35.48 -4.15
CA GLY A 184 -35.13 -35.08 -5.29
C GLY A 184 -36.24 -34.07 -4.99
N ARG A 185 -36.34 -33.53 -3.76
CA ARG A 185 -37.33 -32.51 -3.38
C ARG A 185 -36.85 -31.08 -3.70
N VAL A 186 -36.27 -30.89 -4.89
CA VAL A 186 -35.72 -29.61 -5.36
C VAL A 186 -36.36 -29.26 -6.69
N ALA A 187 -36.98 -28.08 -6.77
CA ALA A 187 -37.35 -27.45 -8.03
C ALA A 187 -36.34 -26.34 -8.30
N HIS A 188 -35.88 -26.22 -9.54
CA HIS A 188 -34.98 -25.15 -9.96
C HIS A 188 -35.46 -24.56 -11.28
N VAL A 189 -35.47 -23.24 -11.38
CA VAL A 189 -35.79 -22.51 -12.62
C VAL A 189 -34.57 -21.69 -13.03
N PRO A 190 -33.76 -22.18 -13.99
CA PRO A 190 -32.65 -21.40 -14.52
C PRO A 190 -33.15 -20.38 -15.54
N LYS A 191 -32.75 -19.12 -15.38
CA LYS A 191 -32.85 -18.10 -16.42
C LYS A 191 -31.44 -17.64 -16.79
N GLU A 192 -31.11 -17.67 -18.08
CA GLU A 192 -29.82 -17.19 -18.55
C GLU A 192 -29.73 -15.67 -18.39
N PHE A 193 -28.68 -15.19 -17.70
CA PHE A 193 -28.42 -13.77 -17.54
C PHE A 193 -26.92 -13.48 -17.68
N LYS A 194 -26.54 -12.89 -18.83
CA LYS A 194 -25.12 -12.63 -19.18
C LYS A 194 -24.27 -13.92 -19.08
N THR A 195 -23.24 -13.95 -18.24
CA THR A 195 -22.34 -15.10 -18.02
C THR A 195 -22.75 -16.01 -16.85
N ARG A 196 -23.92 -15.78 -16.24
CA ARG A 196 -24.41 -16.50 -15.06
C ARG A 196 -25.80 -17.08 -15.28
N TYR A 197 -26.16 -18.09 -14.48
CA TYR A 197 -27.53 -18.53 -14.33
C TYR A 197 -28.16 -17.82 -13.13
N LEU A 198 -29.32 -17.21 -13.35
CA LEU A 198 -30.25 -16.87 -12.28
C LEU A 198 -31.00 -18.15 -11.93
N ALA A 199 -30.85 -18.62 -10.70
CA ALA A 199 -31.54 -19.80 -10.19
C ALA A 199 -32.57 -19.38 -9.14
N VAL A 200 -33.79 -19.90 -9.29
CA VAL A 200 -34.92 -19.81 -8.35
C VAL A 200 -35.29 -21.21 -7.92
#